data_AF-A0A2S1SHQ3-F1
#
_entry.id   AF-A0A2S1SHQ3-F1
#
_cell.length_a   1.000
_cell.length_b   1.000
_cell.length_c   1.000
_cell.angle_alpha   90.00
_cell.angle_beta   90.00
_cell.angle_gamma   90.00
#
_symmetry.space_group_name_H-M   'P 1'
#
loop_
_entity.id
_entity.type
_entity.pdbx_description
1 polymer ?
#
loop_
_entity_poly.entity_id
_entity_poly.type
_entity_poly.pdbx_seq_one_letter_code
_entity_poly.pdbx_strand_id
1 'polypeptide(L)'
;MTMKKLFCVMLFSGCVSLQAQQSTVASGGNATGSGGTVSYSVGQISYKSPEGVLISDGVQQPYEIISLGKNDLPGIQLSVFPNPVSNRLTLKNTDSGNGAFTYSLSDISGKILLEPKSFSAEASLAMENYPSGIYLLKICGSDKKTKTFKIIKK
;
A
#
# COMPACT_ATOMS: atom_id res chain seq x y z
N MET A 1 -61.09 -20.18 1.89
CA MET A 1 -59.78 -20.32 2.57
C MET A 1 -59.49 -18.99 3.25
N THR A 2 -59.48 -18.96 4.59
CA THR A 2 -59.44 -17.73 5.41
C THR A 2 -58.18 -16.90 5.11
N MET A 3 -58.28 -15.57 5.05
CA MET A 3 -57.19 -14.67 4.63
C MET A 3 -55.87 -14.82 5.40
N LYS A 4 -55.92 -15.37 6.63
CA LYS A 4 -54.72 -15.77 7.40
C LYS A 4 -53.91 -16.88 6.72
N LYS A 5 -54.55 -17.83 6.04
CA LYS A 5 -53.85 -18.90 5.31
C LYS A 5 -53.22 -18.40 4.02
N LEU A 6 -53.76 -17.34 3.41
CA LEU A 6 -53.19 -16.73 2.22
C LEU A 6 -51.95 -15.88 2.56
N PHE A 7 -51.95 -15.21 3.72
CA PHE A 7 -50.80 -14.45 4.21
C PHE A 7 -49.60 -15.36 4.54
N CYS A 8 -49.83 -16.55 5.10
CA CYS A 8 -48.74 -17.51 5.36
C CYS A 8 -48.12 -18.11 4.09
N VAL A 9 -48.88 -18.23 2.99
CA VAL A 9 -48.35 -18.76 1.72
C VAL A 9 -47.51 -17.71 0.99
N MET A 10 -47.86 -16.42 1.09
CA MET A 10 -47.07 -15.33 0.52
C MET A 10 -45.73 -15.13 1.23
N LEU A 11 -45.64 -15.37 2.54
CA LEU A 11 -44.38 -15.28 3.28
C LEU A 11 -43.38 -16.42 2.97
N PHE A 12 -43.84 -17.54 2.40
CA PHE A 12 -42.99 -18.69 2.11
C PHE A 12 -42.34 -18.64 0.71
N SER A 13 -42.85 -17.82 -0.20
CA SER A 13 -42.34 -17.71 -1.58
C SER A 13 -41.17 -16.73 -1.75
N GLY A 14 -40.82 -15.95 -0.71
CA GLY A 14 -39.78 -14.91 -0.78
C GLY A 14 -38.39 -15.31 -0.28
N CYS A 15 -38.18 -16.55 0.18
CA CYS A 15 -36.97 -16.93 0.93
C CYS A 15 -35.90 -17.73 0.16
N VAL A 16 -35.98 -17.88 -1.16
CA VAL A 16 -35.03 -18.74 -1.90
C VAL A 16 -34.45 -18.09 -3.15
N SER A 17 -33.55 -17.13 -2.95
CA SER A 17 -32.43 -16.89 -3.86
C SER A 17 -31.31 -16.10 -3.17
N LEU A 18 -30.73 -16.70 -2.12
CA LEU A 18 -29.39 -16.31 -1.68
C LEU A 18 -28.40 -16.71 -2.78
N GLN A 19 -28.09 -15.81 -3.70
CA GLN A 19 -26.95 -15.98 -4.58
C GLN A 19 -25.67 -15.70 -3.79
N ALA A 20 -25.11 -16.74 -3.18
CA ALA A 20 -23.70 -16.71 -2.83
C ALA A 20 -22.90 -16.90 -4.13
N GLN A 21 -22.34 -15.82 -4.66
CA GLN A 21 -21.42 -15.92 -5.79
C GLN A 21 -20.14 -16.60 -5.31
N GLN A 22 -20.00 -17.90 -5.59
CA GLN A 22 -18.74 -18.61 -5.39
C GLN A 22 -17.90 -18.41 -6.66
N SER A 23 -16.77 -17.71 -6.54
CA SER A 23 -15.75 -17.72 -7.58
C SER A 23 -15.34 -19.17 -7.82
N THR A 24 -15.34 -19.62 -9.07
CA THR A 24 -14.78 -20.92 -9.47
C THR A 24 -13.26 -20.83 -9.36
N VAL A 25 -12.78 -20.91 -8.13
CA VAL A 25 -11.37 -21.13 -7.85
C VAL A 25 -11.13 -22.63 -8.05
N ALA A 26 -10.22 -23.01 -8.94
CA ALA A 26 -9.83 -24.40 -9.15
C ALA A 26 -9.16 -25.01 -7.90
N SER A 27 -8.54 -24.18 -7.04
CA SER A 27 -8.05 -24.56 -5.71
C SER A 27 -7.75 -23.31 -4.87
N GLY A 28 -7.80 -23.38 -3.54
CA GLY A 28 -7.40 -22.28 -2.66
C GLY A 28 -6.98 -22.81 -1.29
N GLY A 29 -6.20 -22.02 -0.54
CA GLY A 29 -5.68 -22.45 0.77
C GLY A 29 -5.03 -21.31 1.54
N ASN A 30 -4.61 -21.61 2.77
CA ASN A 30 -3.83 -20.70 3.60
C ASN A 30 -2.40 -21.23 3.68
N ALA A 31 -1.42 -20.44 3.29
CA ALA A 31 -0.01 -20.72 3.53
C ALA A 31 0.41 -20.01 4.82
N THR A 32 0.81 -20.79 5.83
CA THR A 32 1.35 -20.30 7.11
C THR A 32 2.88 -20.43 7.13
N GLY A 33 3.56 -19.35 7.50
CA GLY A 33 5.00 -19.34 7.72
C GLY A 33 5.39 -18.44 8.89
N SER A 34 6.69 -18.35 9.18
CA SER A 34 7.24 -17.51 10.26
C SER A 34 6.95 -16.01 10.10
N GLY A 35 6.52 -15.58 8.90
CA GLY A 35 6.10 -14.22 8.58
C GLY A 35 4.58 -13.98 8.56
N GLY A 36 3.74 -14.96 8.95
CA GLY A 36 2.28 -14.83 9.00
C GLY A 36 1.53 -15.80 8.09
N THR A 37 0.22 -15.58 7.94
CA THR A 37 -0.69 -16.40 7.13
C THR A 37 -1.14 -15.65 5.89
N VAL A 38 -1.02 -16.26 4.72
CA VAL A 38 -1.50 -15.71 3.45
C VAL A 38 -2.53 -16.65 2.85
N SER A 39 -3.72 -16.14 2.54
CA SER A 39 -4.75 -16.88 1.79
C SER A 39 -4.52 -16.73 0.29
N TYR A 40 -4.54 -17.84 -0.45
CA TYR A 40 -4.37 -17.84 -1.90
C TYR A 40 -5.51 -18.59 -2.61
N SER A 41 -5.74 -18.23 -3.86
CA SER A 41 -6.77 -18.77 -4.74
C SER A 41 -6.16 -19.00 -6.13
N VAL A 42 -6.41 -20.16 -6.75
CA VAL A 42 -5.89 -20.62 -8.04
C VAL A 42 -7.07 -20.93 -8.95
N GLY A 43 -7.35 -20.06 -9.93
CA GLY A 43 -8.40 -20.24 -10.94
C GLY A 43 -8.12 -19.40 -12.19
N GLN A 44 -8.52 -19.91 -13.36
CA GLN A 44 -8.30 -19.47 -14.76
C GLN A 44 -7.32 -18.30 -15.01
N ILE A 45 -6.15 -18.62 -15.58
CA ILE A 45 -5.18 -17.64 -16.08
C ILE A 45 -5.47 -17.28 -17.55
N SER A 46 -5.73 -16.01 -17.84
CA SER A 46 -5.62 -15.46 -19.20
C SER A 46 -4.61 -14.31 -19.15
N TYR A 47 -3.38 -14.57 -19.63
CA TYR A 47 -2.34 -13.56 -19.74
C TYR A 47 -2.14 -13.20 -21.21
N LYS A 48 -2.21 -11.91 -21.55
CA LYS A 48 -1.62 -11.35 -22.76
C LYS A 48 -0.60 -10.30 -22.35
N SER A 49 0.63 -10.43 -22.84
CA SER A 49 1.70 -9.46 -22.62
C SER A 49 2.05 -8.77 -23.94
N PRO A 50 1.56 -7.54 -24.17
CA PRO A 50 2.23 -6.59 -25.03
C PRO A 50 3.19 -5.78 -24.16
N GLU A 51 4.49 -5.94 -24.41
CA GLU A 51 5.56 -4.98 -24.10
C GLU A 51 5.44 -4.23 -22.76
N GLY A 52 5.94 -4.87 -21.70
CA GLY A 52 6.39 -4.15 -20.49
C GLY A 52 5.31 -3.68 -19.51
N VAL A 53 4.03 -3.88 -19.80
CA VAL A 53 2.94 -3.60 -18.85
C VAL A 53 2.20 -4.89 -18.53
N LEU A 54 2.20 -5.27 -17.25
CA LEU A 54 1.41 -6.38 -16.73
C LEU A 54 -0.04 -5.92 -16.57
N ILE A 55 -0.87 -6.11 -17.60
CA ILE A 55 -2.31 -5.90 -17.50
C ILE A 55 -2.93 -7.24 -17.10
N SER A 56 -3.36 -7.35 -15.85
CA SER A 56 -4.09 -8.52 -15.33
C SER A 56 -5.58 -8.27 -15.47
N ASP A 57 -6.19 -8.79 -16.53
CA ASP A 57 -7.66 -8.80 -16.65
C ASP A 57 -8.23 -9.92 -15.77
N GLY A 58 -8.64 -9.55 -14.55
CA GLY A 58 -9.34 -10.45 -13.63
C GLY A 58 -8.87 -10.34 -12.17
N VAL A 59 -9.86 -10.17 -11.29
CA VAL A 59 -9.90 -10.13 -9.81
C VAL A 59 -8.73 -9.44 -9.07
N GLN A 60 -9.11 -8.37 -8.37
CA GLN A 60 -8.42 -7.64 -7.29
C GLN A 60 -6.91 -7.90 -7.18
N GLN A 61 -6.13 -7.14 -7.96
CA GLN A 61 -4.70 -6.97 -7.66
C GLN A 61 -4.58 -6.26 -6.30
N PRO A 62 -3.96 -6.87 -5.28
CA PRO A 62 -3.56 -6.11 -4.10
C PRO A 62 -2.62 -4.99 -4.57
N TYR A 63 -2.93 -3.75 -4.19
CA TYR A 63 -2.04 -2.62 -4.41
C TYR A 63 -0.80 -2.80 -3.54
N GLU A 64 0.19 -3.52 -4.05
CA GLU A 64 1.46 -3.67 -3.38
C GLU A 64 2.26 -2.39 -3.60
N ILE A 65 2.33 -1.55 -2.56
CA ILE A 65 3.29 -0.44 -2.54
C ILE A 65 4.67 -1.09 -2.38
N ILE A 66 5.29 -1.39 -3.51
CA ILE A 66 6.71 -1.73 -3.62
C ILE A 66 7.46 -0.63 -2.89
N SER A 67 7.98 -0.92 -1.69
CA SER A 67 9.04 -0.07 -1.16
C SER A 67 10.24 -0.36 -2.04
N LEU A 68 10.64 0.62 -2.84
CA LEU A 68 11.99 0.67 -3.38
C LEU A 68 12.96 0.90 -2.20
N GLY A 69 13.15 -0.15 -1.40
CA GLY A 69 14.17 -0.28 -0.38
C GLY A 69 15.52 -0.69 -0.98
N LYS A 70 15.67 -0.63 -2.31
CA LYS A 70 16.92 -0.89 -3.02
C LYS A 70 17.18 0.24 -4.02
N ASN A 71 18.39 0.78 -3.92
CA ASN A 71 18.89 1.98 -4.59
C ASN A 71 19.11 1.79 -6.09
N ASP A 72 18.05 1.73 -6.90
CA ASP A 72 18.21 1.61 -8.37
C ASP A 72 17.29 2.56 -9.16
N LEU A 73 16.96 3.73 -8.61
CA LEU A 73 16.44 4.84 -9.42
C LEU A 73 17.52 5.91 -9.58
N PRO A 74 17.99 6.20 -10.81
CA PRO A 74 18.98 7.25 -11.04
C PRO A 74 18.35 8.61 -10.72
N GLY A 75 18.86 9.28 -9.68
CA GLY A 75 18.42 10.65 -9.40
C GLY A 75 18.76 11.21 -8.03
N ILE A 76 18.46 10.48 -6.95
CA ILE A 76 18.66 10.94 -5.57
C ILE A 76 19.24 9.81 -4.70
N GLN A 77 20.50 9.99 -4.28
CA GLN A 77 21.21 9.09 -3.36
C GLN A 77 20.97 9.53 -1.91
N LEU A 78 19.97 8.94 -1.26
CA LEU A 78 19.58 9.26 0.11
C LEU A 78 19.28 7.99 0.90
N SER A 79 19.74 7.97 2.15
CA SER A 79 19.38 6.96 3.14
C SER A 79 18.34 7.51 4.11
N VAL A 80 17.32 6.70 4.42
CA VAL A 80 16.24 7.06 5.35
C VAL A 80 16.10 5.95 6.38
N PHE A 81 16.38 6.23 7.65
CA PHE A 81 16.47 5.22 8.71
C PHE A 81 16.20 5.81 10.12
N PRO A 82 15.82 5.00 11.12
CA PRO A 82 15.41 3.61 10.98
C PRO A 82 14.04 3.50 10.28
N ASN A 83 13.82 2.41 9.55
CA ASN A 83 12.51 2.07 9.01
C ASN A 83 12.31 0.57 9.21
N PRO A 84 11.44 0.11 10.13
CA PRO A 84 10.44 0.88 10.88
C PRO A 84 11.00 1.88 11.93
N VAL A 85 10.26 2.95 12.19
CA VAL A 85 10.62 4.04 13.12
C VAL A 85 9.72 4.07 14.35
N SER A 86 10.27 4.47 15.51
CA SER A 86 9.50 4.74 16.73
C SER A 86 9.41 6.23 17.02
N ASN A 87 10.54 6.93 17.20
CA ASN A 87 10.53 8.30 17.70
C ASN A 87 11.07 9.31 16.70
N ARG A 88 12.19 9.01 16.04
CA ARG A 88 12.85 9.92 15.10
C ARG A 88 13.31 9.18 13.85
N LEU A 89 13.06 9.78 12.70
CA LEU A 89 13.52 9.34 11.39
C LEU A 89 14.65 10.25 10.93
N THR A 90 15.76 9.67 10.50
CA THR A 90 16.91 10.38 9.95
C THR A 90 16.91 10.27 8.43
N LEU A 91 17.09 11.41 7.77
CA LEU A 91 17.30 11.54 6.34
C LEU A 91 18.76 11.94 6.12
N LYS A 92 19.53 11.12 5.41
CA LYS A 92 20.96 11.37 5.18
C LYS A 92 21.27 11.33 3.70
N ASN A 93 21.79 12.43 3.18
CA ASN A 93 22.37 12.48 1.85
C ASN A 93 23.61 11.58 1.82
N THR A 94 23.65 10.60 0.92
CA THR A 94 24.80 9.70 0.74
C THR A 94 25.63 10.06 -0.47
N ASP A 95 25.23 11.07 -1.24
CA ASP A 95 26.04 11.61 -2.31
C ASP A 95 27.20 12.45 -1.76
N SER A 96 28.30 12.50 -2.51
CA SER A 96 29.50 13.27 -2.16
C SER A 96 29.30 14.77 -2.40
N GLY A 97 28.24 15.16 -3.10
CA GLY A 97 27.89 16.54 -3.39
C GLY A 97 26.98 17.20 -2.34
N ASN A 98 27.12 18.51 -2.17
CA ASN A 98 26.15 19.34 -1.45
C ASN A 98 24.86 19.47 -2.28
N GLY A 99 23.87 18.60 -2.02
CA GLY A 99 22.52 18.73 -2.58
C GLY A 99 21.65 19.66 -1.72
N ALA A 100 20.74 20.41 -2.35
CA ALA A 100 19.65 21.07 -1.66
C ALA A 100 18.38 20.25 -1.87
N PHE A 101 17.81 19.74 -0.78
CA PHE A 101 16.63 18.89 -0.79
C PHE A 101 15.49 19.54 0.00
N THR A 102 14.27 19.27 -0.42
CA THR A 102 13.08 19.49 0.40
C THR A 102 12.39 18.18 0.70
N TYR A 103 11.78 18.06 1.87
CA TYR A 103 11.01 16.89 2.26
C TYR A 103 9.65 17.26 2.84
N SER A 104 8.65 16.42 2.57
CA SER A 104 7.32 16.50 3.16
C SER A 104 6.81 15.11 3.57
N LEU A 105 5.92 15.07 4.54
CA LEU A 105 5.33 13.83 5.06
C LEU A 105 3.82 13.86 4.83
N SER A 106 3.26 12.78 4.31
CA SER A 106 1.81 12.55 4.24
C SER A 106 1.43 11.22 4.84
N ASP A 107 0.17 11.09 5.25
CA ASP A 107 -0.41 9.78 5.57
C ASP A 107 -0.68 8.94 4.29
N ILE A 108 -1.18 7.72 4.48
CA ILE A 108 -1.52 6.81 3.38
C ILE A 108 -2.67 7.30 2.49
N SER A 109 -3.51 8.23 2.99
CA SER A 109 -4.58 8.86 2.21
C SER A 109 -4.07 10.03 1.36
N GLY A 110 -2.79 10.42 1.53
CA GLY A 110 -2.18 11.54 0.82
C GLY A 110 -2.35 12.90 1.51
N LYS A 111 -2.95 12.94 2.71
CA LYS A 111 -3.05 14.18 3.49
C LYS A 111 -1.68 14.60 3.98
N ILE A 112 -1.27 15.82 3.65
CA ILE A 112 0.01 16.40 4.10
C ILE A 112 -0.06 16.61 5.62
N LEU A 113 0.89 16.01 6.33
CA LEU A 113 1.06 16.10 7.79
C LEU A 113 2.22 17.01 8.17
N LEU A 114 3.19 17.16 7.27
CA LEU A 114 4.33 18.04 7.43
C LEU A 114 4.53 18.83 6.14
N GLU A 115 4.46 20.15 6.26
CA GLU A 115 4.81 21.08 5.19
C GLU A 115 6.27 20.89 4.75
N PRO A 116 6.59 21.19 3.47
CA PRO A 116 7.94 21.02 2.94
C PRO A 116 9.01 21.74 3.77
N LYS A 117 10.07 21.02 4.14
CA LYS A 117 11.25 21.55 4.85
C LYS A 117 12.53 21.26 4.10
N SER A 118 13.50 22.17 4.18
CA SER A 118 14.78 22.06 3.45
C SER A 118 15.86 21.38 4.31
N PHE A 119 16.75 20.63 3.65
CA PHE A 119 17.98 20.08 4.25
C PHE A 119 19.03 19.84 3.15
N SER A 120 20.29 19.63 3.54
CA SER A 120 21.39 19.40 2.61
C SER A 120 22.19 18.13 2.89
N ALA A 121 22.72 17.98 4.10
CA ALA A 121 23.50 16.82 4.51
C ALA A 121 22.65 15.81 5.27
N GLU A 122 22.01 16.28 6.34
CA GLU A 122 21.21 15.43 7.23
C GLU A 122 20.01 16.21 7.77
N ALA A 123 18.90 15.52 7.97
CA ALA A 123 17.74 16.04 8.70
C ALA A 123 17.16 14.99 9.63
N SER A 124 16.58 15.45 10.73
CA SER A 124 15.91 14.58 11.70
C SER A 124 14.45 14.98 11.83
N LEU A 125 13.56 14.05 11.50
CA LEU A 125 12.12 14.19 11.56
C LEU A 125 11.58 13.50 12.82
N ALA A 126 10.89 14.27 13.67
CA ALA A 126 10.18 13.70 14.81
C ALA A 126 8.94 12.92 14.32
N MET A 127 8.82 11.68 14.78
CA MET A 127 7.73 10.76 14.47
C MET A 127 6.91 10.34 15.70
N GLU A 128 7.33 10.74 16.90
CA GLU A 128 6.78 10.32 18.19
C GLU A 128 5.26 10.55 18.32
N ASN A 129 4.77 11.68 17.83
CA ASN A 129 3.36 12.08 17.93
C ASN A 129 2.47 11.53 16.81
N TYR A 130 3.04 10.76 15.87
CA TYR A 130 2.25 10.13 14.81
C TYR A 130 1.82 8.72 15.23
N PRO A 131 0.54 8.35 15.03
CA PRO A 131 0.07 6.99 15.29
C PRO A 131 0.82 5.92 14.50
N SER A 132 0.84 4.69 15.00
CA SER A 132 1.37 3.53 14.28
C SER A 132 0.65 3.38 12.93
N GLY A 133 1.40 3.14 11.86
CA GLY A 133 0.86 3.13 10.52
C GLY A 133 1.90 3.36 9.43
N ILE A 134 1.41 3.55 8.21
CA ILE A 134 2.23 3.79 7.03
C ILE A 134 2.14 5.27 6.65
N TYR A 135 3.30 5.86 6.40
CA TYR A 135 3.45 7.24 5.95
C TYR A 135 4.26 7.29 4.66
N LEU A 136 4.05 8.32 3.86
CA LEU A 136 4.79 8.59 2.64
C LEU A 136 5.66 9.83 2.85
N LEU A 137 6.97 9.62 2.80
CA LEU A 137 7.96 10.68 2.88
C LEU A 137 8.44 11.02 1.47
N LYS A 138 8.08 12.20 0.98
CA LYS A 138 8.49 12.70 -0.33
C LYS A 138 9.73 13.56 -0.20
N ILE A 139 10.75 13.31 -1.02
CA ILE A 139 11.98 14.09 -1.14
C ILE A 139 12.05 14.69 -2.53
N CYS A 140 12.27 16.00 -2.64
CA CYS A 140 12.48 16.71 -3.89
C CYS A 140 13.90 17.28 -3.92
N GLY A 141 14.67 16.94 -4.96
CA GLY A 141 15.99 17.53 -5.23
C GLY A 141 15.91 18.85 -5.99
N SER A 142 17.02 19.59 -6.03
CA SER A 142 17.17 20.84 -6.78
C SER A 142 16.99 20.66 -8.30
N ASP A 143 17.26 19.47 -8.82
CA ASP A 143 17.07 19.08 -10.21
C ASP A 143 15.61 18.69 -10.53
N LYS A 144 14.68 19.01 -9.62
CA LYS A 144 13.25 18.67 -9.68
C LYS A 144 12.96 17.17 -9.67
N LYS A 145 13.96 16.31 -9.47
CA LYS A 145 13.70 14.88 -9.25
C LYS A 145 13.04 14.69 -7.90
N THR A 146 12.15 13.70 -7.84
CA THR A 146 11.38 13.38 -6.65
C THR A 146 11.53 11.90 -6.33
N LYS A 147 11.73 11.57 -5.05
CA LYS A 147 11.77 10.20 -4.53
C LYS A 147 10.84 10.09 -3.33
N THR A 148 10.02 9.04 -3.28
CA THR A 148 9.09 8.80 -2.17
C THR A 148 9.48 7.54 -1.41
N PHE A 149 9.54 7.62 -0.08
CA PHE A 149 9.83 6.51 0.81
C PHE A 149 8.59 6.11 1.60
N LYS A 150 8.30 4.81 1.66
CA LYS A 150 7.29 4.24 2.56
C LYS A 150 7.89 4.09 3.96
N ILE A 151 7.35 4.80 4.94
CA ILE A 151 7.81 4.79 6.33
C ILE A 151 6.81 4.02 7.19
N ILE A 152 7.30 3.04 7.94
CA ILE A 152 6.51 2.23 8.86
C ILE A 152 6.72 2.77 10.27
N LYS A 153 5.68 3.37 10.88
CA LYS A 153 5.69 3.79 12.28
C LYS A 153 5.20 2.64 13.16
N LYS A 154 6.03 2.24 14.13
CA LYS A 154 5.66 1.29 15.20
C LYS A 154 4.87 1.98 16.30
#